data_AF-X1LIK5-F1
#
_entry.id   AF-X1LIK5-F1
#
_cell.length_a   1.000
_cell.length_b   1.000
_cell.length_c   1.000
_cell.angle_alpha   90.00
_cell.angle_beta   90.00
_cell.angle_gamma   90.00
#
_symmetry.space_group_name_H-M   'P 1'
#
loop_
_entity.id
_entity.type
_entity.pdbx_description
1 polymer ?
#
loop_
_entity_poly.entity_id
_entity_poly.type
_entity_poly.pdbx_seq_one_letter_code
_entity_poly.pdbx_strand_id
1 'polypeptide(L)'
;MASLPTSAWDLFYNDYPEARRVAYKLLKKAGVRGGLLIPHPWRLKCASCGGEIIGNWSVDKETGKFVLKDRHCVNCLSTAYEWIDGPHFHVVGYGWIEHTKEIEQDTGYIIDNIGVCNNVGGTIWYQLTHCGIQTGRQTVTYFGLCALNKYKSPKLPKELNLCPRCGAIMTVVEASDKPPPWT
;
A
#
# COMPACT_ATOMS: atom_id res chain seq x y z
N MET A 1 3.49 3.86 6.38
CA MET A 1 3.38 2.56 7.10
C MET A 1 2.84 2.81 8.50
N ALA A 2 2.16 1.83 9.11
CA ALA A 2 1.74 1.85 10.50
C ALA A 2 2.23 0.57 11.22
N SER A 3 3.18 0.72 12.13
CA SER A 3 3.79 -0.37 12.89
C SER A 3 3.12 -0.53 14.24
N LEU A 4 2.87 -1.77 14.65
CA LEU A 4 2.25 -2.07 15.94
C LEU A 4 3.34 -2.19 17.03
N PRO A 5 3.12 -1.64 18.23
CA PRO A 5 3.95 -1.95 19.38
C PRO A 5 3.79 -3.43 19.76
N THR A 6 4.81 -4.01 20.39
CA THR A 6 4.80 -5.43 20.81
C THR A 6 3.58 -5.78 21.66
N SER A 7 3.10 -4.85 22.50
CA SER A 7 1.89 -5.01 23.31
C SER A 7 0.61 -5.21 22.49
N ALA A 8 0.60 -4.85 21.20
CA ALA A 8 -0.54 -4.96 20.30
C ALA A 8 -0.38 -6.08 19.26
N TRP A 9 0.68 -6.88 19.31
CA TRP A 9 0.89 -7.96 18.34
C TRP A 9 -0.19 -9.03 18.42
N ASP A 10 -0.68 -9.35 19.63
CA ASP A 10 -1.78 -10.30 19.82
C ASP A 10 -3.04 -9.89 19.04
N LEU A 11 -3.35 -8.59 19.01
CA LEU A 11 -4.45 -8.07 18.19
C LEU A 11 -4.23 -8.37 16.71
N PHE A 12 -3.00 -8.28 16.21
CA PHE A 12 -2.76 -8.54 14.78
C PHE A 12 -3.04 -9.99 14.38
N TYR A 13 -2.62 -10.95 15.21
CA TYR A 13 -2.73 -12.37 14.90
C TYR A 13 -4.09 -12.96 15.29
N ASN A 14 -4.65 -12.53 16.42
CA ASN A 14 -5.85 -13.14 17.02
C ASN A 14 -7.12 -12.27 16.89
N ASP A 15 -6.99 -10.95 16.83
CA ASP A 15 -8.13 -10.01 16.64
C ASP A 15 -7.86 -8.99 15.51
N TYR A 16 -7.53 -9.50 14.33
CA TYR A 16 -7.19 -8.66 13.18
C TYR A 16 -8.25 -7.59 12.83
N PRO A 17 -9.57 -7.78 13.00
CA PRO A 17 -10.55 -6.70 12.82
C PRO A 17 -10.29 -5.52 13.76
N GLU A 18 -10.00 -5.78 15.03
CA GLU A 18 -9.63 -4.75 16.00
C GLU A 18 -8.29 -4.11 15.65
N ALA A 19 -7.26 -4.89 15.30
CA ALA A 19 -5.96 -4.36 14.88
C ALA A 19 -6.09 -3.36 13.71
N ARG A 20 -6.89 -3.71 12.69
CA ARG A 20 -7.21 -2.80 11.59
C ARG A 20 -7.96 -1.55 12.05
N ARG A 21 -8.95 -1.72 12.94
CA ARG A 21 -9.76 -0.61 13.47
C ARG A 21 -8.89 0.40 14.19
N VAL A 22 -7.95 -0.05 15.01
CA VAL A 22 -6.97 0.81 15.69
C VAL A 22 -6.08 1.49 14.65
N ALA A 23 -5.51 0.74 13.72
CA ALA A 23 -4.58 1.27 12.71
C ALA A 23 -5.17 2.44 11.91
N TYR A 24 -6.36 2.29 11.30
CA TYR A 24 -6.90 3.42 10.52
C TYR A 24 -7.43 4.58 11.37
N LYS A 25 -7.83 4.35 12.64
CA LYS A 25 -8.15 5.44 13.57
C LYS A 25 -6.93 6.32 13.82
N LEU A 26 -5.78 5.70 14.07
CA LEU A 26 -4.51 6.40 14.26
C LEU A 26 -4.03 7.06 12.97
N LEU A 27 -4.16 6.39 11.82
CA LEU A 27 -3.87 7.01 10.52
C LEU A 27 -4.73 8.25 10.24
N LYS A 28 -6.01 8.23 10.64
CA LYS A 28 -6.88 9.40 10.55
C LYS A 28 -6.42 10.53 11.47
N LYS A 29 -6.00 10.22 12.71
CA LYS A 29 -5.38 11.19 13.63
C LYS A 29 -4.09 11.79 13.03
N ALA A 30 -3.34 10.98 12.27
CA ALA A 30 -2.13 11.39 11.56
C ALA A 30 -2.38 12.10 10.22
N GLY A 31 -3.63 12.47 9.89
CA GLY A 31 -3.96 13.22 8.68
C GLY A 31 -4.24 12.39 7.41
N VAL A 32 -4.28 11.06 7.49
CA VAL A 32 -4.74 10.20 6.38
C VAL A 32 -6.26 10.33 6.20
N ARG A 33 -6.69 10.74 5.02
CA ARG A 33 -8.11 10.93 4.68
C ARG A 33 -8.78 9.65 4.18
N GLY A 34 -8.01 8.75 3.57
CA GLY A 34 -8.47 7.45 3.08
C GLY A 34 -7.43 6.75 2.23
N GLY A 35 -7.55 5.44 2.12
CA GLY A 35 -6.59 4.63 1.40
C GLY A 35 -6.85 3.14 1.57
N LEU A 36 -5.78 2.38 1.46
CA LEU A 36 -5.76 0.94 1.67
C LEU A 36 -4.74 0.57 2.75
N LEU A 37 -5.07 -0.48 3.49
CA LEU A 37 -4.20 -1.17 4.45
C LEU A 37 -3.85 -2.55 3.89
N ILE A 38 -2.57 -2.90 3.90
CA ILE A 38 -2.07 -4.23 3.52
C ILE A 38 -1.28 -4.80 4.71
N PRO A 39 -1.71 -5.93 5.30
CA PRO A 39 -1.09 -6.50 6.49
C PRO A 39 0.22 -7.21 6.16
N HIS A 40 1.25 -6.97 6.97
CA HIS A 40 2.57 -7.59 6.83
C HIS A 40 3.01 -8.07 8.22
N PRO A 41 3.06 -9.38 8.47
CA PRO A 41 3.42 -9.91 9.79
C PRO A 41 4.92 -9.84 10.09
N TRP A 42 5.76 -9.79 9.05
CA TRP A 42 7.22 -9.89 9.20
C TRP A 42 7.96 -8.65 8.70
N ARG A 43 9.17 -8.47 9.22
CA ARG A 43 10.16 -7.49 8.76
C ARG A 43 11.42 -8.18 8.31
N LEU A 44 12.09 -7.55 7.35
CA LEU A 44 13.38 -7.98 6.87
C LEU A 44 14.49 -7.34 7.70
N LYS A 45 15.33 -8.14 8.34
CA LYS A 45 16.49 -7.65 9.12
C LYS A 45 17.77 -8.31 8.66
N CYS A 46 18.89 -7.64 8.89
CA CYS A 46 20.20 -8.20 8.63
C CYS A 46 20.49 -9.33 9.62
N ALA A 47 20.75 -10.53 9.09
CA ALA A 47 21.09 -11.69 9.92
C ALA A 47 22.45 -11.55 10.64
N SER A 48 23.29 -10.61 10.21
CA SER A 48 24.62 -10.40 10.79
C SER A 48 24.62 -9.38 11.93
N CYS A 49 23.78 -8.35 11.88
CA CYS A 49 23.81 -7.25 12.85
C CYS A 49 22.44 -6.72 13.30
N GLY A 50 21.33 -7.29 12.81
CA GLY A 50 19.97 -6.82 13.10
C GLY A 50 19.60 -5.48 12.45
N GLY A 51 20.48 -4.89 11.64
CA GLY A 51 20.24 -3.63 10.93
C GLY A 51 19.15 -3.73 9.85
N GLU A 52 18.68 -2.57 9.38
CA GLU A 52 17.71 -2.50 8.29
C GLU A 52 18.32 -3.00 6.97
N ILE A 53 17.48 -3.65 6.16
CA ILE A 53 17.83 -4.08 4.81
C ILE A 53 17.14 -3.16 3.80
N ILE A 54 17.93 -2.55 2.92
CA ILE A 54 17.39 -1.83 1.76
C ILE A 54 17.44 -2.77 0.56
N GLY A 55 16.32 -2.90 -0.15
CA GLY A 55 16.23 -3.65 -1.40
C GLY A 55 15.81 -2.74 -2.54
N ASN A 56 16.61 -2.71 -3.60
CA ASN A 56 16.28 -2.05 -4.85
C ASN A 56 15.73 -3.08 -5.83
N TRP A 57 14.54 -2.80 -6.36
CA TRP A 57 13.86 -3.68 -7.31
C TRP A 57 13.61 -2.95 -8.62
N SER A 58 13.56 -3.71 -9.70
CA SER A 58 13.09 -3.22 -11.00
C SER A 58 12.22 -4.27 -11.67
N VAL A 59 11.40 -3.83 -12.61
CA VAL A 59 10.71 -4.73 -13.54
C VAL A 59 11.60 -4.89 -14.77
N ASP A 60 11.94 -6.13 -15.09
CA ASP A 60 12.57 -6.48 -16.35
C ASP A 60 11.61 -6.17 -17.51
N LYS A 61 12.06 -5.39 -18.49
CA LYS A 61 11.20 -4.85 -19.54
C LYS A 61 10.76 -5.89 -20.57
N GLU A 62 11.53 -6.97 -20.72
CA GLU A 62 11.25 -8.01 -21.72
C GLU A 62 10.32 -9.08 -21.15
N THR A 63 10.56 -9.49 -19.90
CA THR A 63 9.85 -10.58 -19.24
C THR A 63 8.71 -10.11 -18.34
N GLY A 64 8.67 -8.81 -17.98
CA GLY A 64 7.73 -8.26 -17.01
C GLY A 64 7.93 -8.77 -15.58
N LYS A 65 9.03 -9.48 -15.30
CA LYS A 65 9.31 -10.06 -13.97
C LYS A 65 10.02 -9.05 -13.07
N PHE A 66 9.80 -9.17 -11.77
CA PHE A 66 10.53 -8.40 -10.78
C PHE A 66 11.92 -8.99 -10.59
N VAL A 67 12.92 -8.12 -10.70
CA VAL A 67 14.32 -8.46 -10.52
C VAL A 67 14.84 -7.64 -9.34
N LEU A 68 15.43 -8.33 -8.37
CA LEU A 68 16.19 -7.69 -7.32
C LEU A 68 17.48 -7.17 -7.93
N LYS A 69 17.65 -5.84 -7.94
CA LYS A 69 18.91 -5.22 -8.41
C LYS A 69 19.99 -5.36 -7.36
N ASP A 70 19.63 -5.04 -6.12
CA ASP A 70 20.56 -5.00 -5.00
C ASP A 70 19.79 -5.09 -3.69
N ARG A 71 20.38 -5.77 -2.70
CA ARG A 71 19.86 -5.84 -1.35
C ARG A 71 20.99 -6.00 -0.34
N HIS A 72 21.13 -5.02 0.54
CA HIS A 72 22.20 -5.01 1.54
C HIS A 72 21.74 -4.33 2.83
N CYS A 73 22.45 -4.64 3.91
CA CYS A 73 22.29 -3.97 5.19
C CYS A 73 22.87 -2.56 5.16
N VAL A 74 22.14 -1.59 5.70
CA VAL A 74 22.61 -0.20 5.82
C VAL A 74 23.81 -0.03 6.74
N ASN A 75 23.99 -0.95 7.70
CA ASN A 75 25.03 -0.85 8.73
C ASN A 75 26.33 -1.56 8.35
N CYS A 76 26.22 -2.76 7.75
CA CYS A 76 27.39 -3.62 7.51
C CYS A 76 27.50 -4.14 6.07
N LEU A 77 26.62 -3.69 5.16
CA LEU A 77 26.58 -4.09 3.75
C LEU A 77 26.37 -5.59 3.49
N SER A 78 26.12 -6.39 4.53
CA SER A 78 25.80 -7.80 4.40
C SER A 78 24.55 -7.99 3.56
N THR A 79 24.58 -8.98 2.67
CA THR A 79 23.43 -9.43 1.87
C THR A 79 22.63 -10.52 2.59
N ALA A 80 23.11 -11.00 3.74
CA ALA A 80 22.43 -11.98 4.57
C ALA A 80 21.31 -11.32 5.37
N TYR A 81 20.12 -11.92 5.32
CA TYR A 81 18.92 -11.41 5.97
C TYR A 81 18.10 -12.53 6.58
N GLU A 82 17.25 -12.14 7.52
CA GLU A 82 16.25 -12.98 8.15
C GLU A 82 14.90 -12.25 8.22
N TRP A 83 13.83 -13.04 8.26
CA TRP A 83 12.49 -12.53 8.50
C TRP A 83 12.19 -12.66 9.99
N ILE A 84 11.90 -11.54 10.65
CA ILE A 84 11.49 -11.50 12.05
C ILE A 84 10.04 -11.08 12.17
N ASP A 85 9.37 -11.49 13.24
CA ASP A 85 8.05 -10.95 13.56
C ASP A 85 8.13 -9.44 13.78
N GLY A 86 7.17 -8.75 13.19
CA GLY A 86 7.08 -7.30 13.24
C GLY A 86 5.81 -6.83 12.54
N PRO A 87 4.63 -7.20 13.04
CA PRO A 87 3.36 -6.92 12.40
C PRO A 87 3.17 -5.42 12.18
N HIS A 88 2.81 -5.09 10.95
CA HIS A 88 2.55 -3.74 10.51
C HIS A 88 1.58 -3.71 9.35
N PHE A 89 1.04 -2.54 9.09
CA PHE A 89 0.28 -2.26 7.89
C PHE A 89 1.09 -1.36 6.98
N HIS A 90 1.29 -1.79 5.74
CA HIS A 90 1.58 -0.80 4.72
C HIS A 90 0.30 -0.03 4.39
N VAL A 91 0.48 1.27 4.13
CA VAL A 91 -0.61 2.21 3.90
C VAL A 91 -0.30 2.96 2.61
N VAL A 92 -1.22 2.86 1.64
CA VAL A 92 -1.20 3.71 0.45
C VAL A 92 -2.50 4.51 0.47
N GLY A 93 -2.40 5.83 0.61
CA GLY A 93 -3.57 6.66 0.81
C GLY A 93 -3.31 8.14 0.58
N TYR A 94 -4.40 8.90 0.64
CA TYR A 94 -4.42 10.35 0.47
C TYR A 94 -4.39 11.05 1.82
N GLY A 95 -3.62 12.13 1.93
CA GLY A 95 -3.53 12.95 3.13
C GLY A 95 -2.18 13.63 3.26
N TRP A 96 -2.06 14.50 4.26
CA TRP A 96 -0.80 15.07 4.71
C TRP A 96 -0.50 14.44 6.06
N ILE A 97 0.66 13.78 6.17
CA ILE A 97 1.00 13.02 7.36
C ILE A 97 1.61 13.96 8.41
N GLU A 98 0.91 14.10 9.53
CA GLU A 98 1.27 14.98 10.64
C GLU A 98 1.10 14.25 11.97
N HIS A 99 1.60 14.83 13.06
CA HIS A 99 1.39 14.35 14.45
C HIS A 99 1.87 12.91 14.75
N THR A 100 2.82 12.39 13.98
CA THR A 100 3.23 10.98 14.12
C THR A 100 3.98 10.71 15.41
N LYS A 101 4.71 11.70 15.94
CA LYS A 101 5.50 11.56 17.18
C LYS A 101 4.61 11.57 18.42
N GLU A 102 3.59 12.41 18.45
CA GLU A 102 2.58 12.43 19.51
C GLU A 102 1.81 11.10 19.53
N ILE A 103 1.45 10.55 18.35
CA ILE A 103 0.82 9.23 18.25
C ILE A 103 1.73 8.12 18.79
N GLU A 104 3.02 8.16 18.43
CA GLU A 104 4.02 7.20 18.91
C GLU A 104 4.14 7.26 20.44
N GLN A 105 4.22 8.45 21.02
CA GLN A 105 4.30 8.65 22.48
C GLN A 105 3.02 8.18 23.20
N ASP A 106 1.85 8.52 22.66
CA ASP A 106 0.56 8.21 23.27
C ASP A 106 0.22 6.71 23.22
N THR A 107 0.66 6.01 22.18
CA THR A 107 0.11 4.68 21.83
C THR A 107 1.15 3.61 21.57
N GLY A 108 2.42 3.98 21.37
CA GLY A 108 3.48 3.09 20.90
C GLY A 108 3.38 2.71 19.41
N TYR A 109 2.33 3.12 18.70
CA TYR A 109 2.23 2.89 17.26
C TYR A 109 3.11 3.87 16.50
N ILE A 110 3.92 3.34 15.58
CA ILE A 110 4.78 4.17 14.73
C ILE A 110 4.08 4.36 13.39
N ILE A 111 3.73 5.60 13.07
CA ILE A 111 3.26 5.99 11.74
C ILE A 111 4.44 6.62 11.01
N ASP A 112 4.90 5.93 9.97
CA ASP A 112 6.06 6.33 9.18
C ASP A 112 5.62 6.82 7.80
N ASN A 113 6.08 8.01 7.42
CA ASN A 113 5.79 8.63 6.14
C ASN A 113 6.92 8.33 5.14
N ILE A 114 6.69 7.32 4.29
CA ILE A 114 7.64 6.86 3.27
C ILE A 114 7.71 7.83 2.08
N GLY A 115 6.84 8.84 2.03
CA GLY A 115 6.80 9.87 1.00
C GLY A 115 5.71 9.65 -0.06
N VAL A 116 5.83 10.37 -1.17
CA VAL A 116 4.82 10.39 -2.24
C VAL A 116 5.01 9.18 -3.15
N CYS A 117 3.92 8.44 -3.39
CA CYS A 117 3.92 7.28 -4.28
C CYS A 117 3.86 7.73 -5.75
N ASN A 118 4.87 7.37 -6.53
CA ASN A 118 4.96 7.67 -7.96
C ASN A 118 4.26 6.63 -8.86
N ASN A 119 4.11 5.39 -8.38
CA ASN A 119 3.46 4.29 -9.09
C ASN A 119 2.57 3.49 -8.12
N VAL A 120 1.33 3.93 -7.97
CA VAL A 120 0.36 3.33 -7.03
C VAL A 120 0.16 1.84 -7.30
N GLY A 121 -0.02 1.44 -8.56
CA GLY A 121 -0.24 0.05 -8.95
C GLY A 121 0.96 -0.84 -8.63
N GLY A 122 2.17 -0.41 -9.02
CA GLY A 122 3.41 -1.14 -8.75
C GLY A 122 3.71 -1.23 -7.25
N THR A 123 3.49 -0.16 -6.49
CA THR A 123 3.65 -0.16 -5.04
C THR A 123 2.69 -1.14 -4.37
N ILE A 124 1.39 -1.10 -4.71
CA ILE A 124 0.40 -2.05 -4.17
C ILE A 124 0.75 -3.49 -4.54
N TRP A 125 1.07 -3.74 -5.80
CA TRP A 125 1.42 -5.08 -6.27
C TRP A 125 2.65 -5.63 -5.53
N TYR A 126 3.69 -4.81 -5.33
CA TYR A 126 4.87 -5.21 -4.55
C TYR A 126 4.51 -5.61 -3.12
N GLN A 127 3.71 -4.79 -2.41
CA GLN A 127 3.25 -5.13 -1.06
C GLN A 127 2.47 -6.46 -1.05
N LEU A 128 1.68 -6.73 -2.09
CA LEU A 128 0.91 -7.97 -2.17
C LEU A 128 1.77 -9.24 -2.37
N THR A 129 3.02 -9.12 -2.84
CA THR A 129 3.89 -10.30 -3.06
C THR A 129 4.34 -10.98 -1.76
N HIS A 130 4.26 -10.28 -0.62
CA HIS A 130 4.79 -10.73 0.67
C HIS A 130 3.92 -10.31 1.86
N CYS A 131 2.67 -9.93 1.61
CA CYS A 131 1.70 -9.64 2.64
C CYS A 131 1.22 -10.91 3.37
N GLY A 132 0.68 -10.74 4.58
CA GLY A 132 -0.01 -11.80 5.29
C GLY A 132 -1.35 -12.13 4.65
N ILE A 133 -1.65 -13.42 4.47
CA ILE A 133 -2.93 -13.90 3.95
C ILE A 133 -3.59 -14.76 5.03
N GLN A 134 -4.87 -14.47 5.31
CA GLN A 134 -5.69 -15.25 6.23
C GLN A 134 -6.93 -15.76 5.49
N THR A 135 -7.18 -17.07 5.57
CA THR A 135 -8.34 -17.71 4.95
C THR A 135 -9.64 -17.04 5.37
N GLY A 136 -10.53 -16.80 4.40
CA GLY A 136 -11.83 -16.18 4.63
C GLY A 136 -11.80 -14.66 4.79
N ARG A 137 -10.65 -14.00 4.58
CA ARG A 137 -10.53 -12.54 4.72
C ARG A 137 -9.87 -11.89 3.51
N GLN A 138 -10.29 -10.65 3.23
CA GLN A 138 -9.63 -9.81 2.26
C GLN A 138 -8.29 -9.32 2.81
N THR A 139 -7.23 -9.51 2.04
CA THR A 139 -5.89 -8.97 2.33
C THR A 139 -5.90 -7.45 2.37
N VAL A 140 -6.57 -6.81 1.40
CA VAL A 140 -6.62 -5.35 1.29
C VAL A 140 -7.84 -4.81 2.03
N THR A 141 -7.63 -3.85 2.93
CA THR A 141 -8.75 -3.13 3.58
C THR A 141 -8.79 -1.68 3.12
N TYR A 142 -9.87 -1.31 2.43
CA TYR A 142 -10.13 0.06 2.02
C TYR A 142 -10.82 0.85 3.14
N PHE A 143 -10.37 2.08 3.38
CA PHE A 143 -10.89 2.92 4.47
C PHE A 143 -10.96 4.40 4.09
N GLY A 144 -11.64 5.18 4.95
CA GLY A 144 -11.74 6.63 4.81
C GLY A 144 -12.51 7.03 3.55
N LEU A 145 -11.94 7.92 2.73
CA LEU A 145 -12.50 8.29 1.42
C LEU A 145 -12.52 7.13 0.41
N CYS A 146 -11.62 6.16 0.55
CA CYS A 146 -11.51 5.02 -0.37
C CYS A 146 -12.39 3.83 0.04
N ALA A 147 -13.16 3.93 1.13
CA ALA A 147 -13.97 2.82 1.64
C ALA A 147 -14.95 2.30 0.57
N LEU A 148 -15.06 0.98 0.44
CA LEU A 148 -15.84 0.33 -0.62
C LEU A 148 -17.32 0.77 -0.63
N ASN A 149 -17.91 0.99 0.55
CA ASN A 149 -19.30 1.46 0.65
C ASN A 149 -19.50 2.91 0.18
N LYS A 150 -18.43 3.69 0.00
CA LYS A 150 -18.46 5.03 -0.58
C LYS A 150 -18.24 5.01 -2.09
N TYR A 151 -17.75 3.90 -2.63
CA TYR A 151 -17.61 3.75 -4.07
C TYR A 151 -18.98 3.65 -4.72
N LYS A 152 -19.27 4.60 -5.61
CA LYS A 152 -20.43 4.57 -6.49
C LYS A 152 -19.92 4.15 -7.86
N SER A 153 -20.19 2.90 -8.23
CA SER A 153 -19.84 2.43 -9.58
C SER A 153 -20.48 3.36 -10.61
N PRO A 154 -19.71 3.86 -11.60
CA PRO A 154 -20.32 4.55 -12.72
C PRO A 154 -21.36 3.62 -13.36
N LYS A 155 -22.49 4.18 -13.78
CA LYS A 155 -23.49 3.39 -14.50
C LYS A 155 -22.80 2.83 -15.75
N LEU A 156 -22.74 1.50 -15.84
CA LEU A 156 -22.35 0.87 -17.09
C LEU A 156 -23.34 1.35 -18.15
N PRO A 157 -22.87 1.88 -19.29
CA PRO A 157 -23.77 2.22 -20.38
C PRO A 157 -24.52 0.94 -20.77
N LYS A 158 -25.85 1.03 -20.85
CA LYS A 158 -26.71 -0.12 -21.18
C LYS A 158 -26.36 -0.73 -22.54
N GLU A 159 -25.85 0.11 -23.43
CA GLU A 159 -25.32 -0.26 -24.73
C GLU A 159 -23.87 0.20 -24.78
N LEU A 160 -22.95 -0.76 -24.96
CA LEU A 160 -21.57 -0.42 -25.27
C LEU A 160 -21.57 0.13 -26.70
N ASN A 161 -21.20 1.40 -26.89
CA ASN A 161 -20.89 1.92 -28.21
C ASN A 161 -19.63 1.23 -28.70
N LEU A 162 -19.75 0.11 -29.39
CA LEU A 162 -18.61 -0.63 -29.91
C LEU A 162 -18.21 -0.08 -31.28
N CYS A 163 -16.90 0.02 -31.52
CA CYS A 163 -16.37 0.34 -32.83
C CYS A 163 -16.79 -0.76 -33.82
N PRO A 164 -17.49 -0.45 -34.92
CA PRO A 164 -17.95 -1.46 -35.87
C PRO A 164 -16.81 -2.16 -36.63
N ARG A 165 -15.57 -1.65 -36.54
CA ARG A 165 -14.39 -2.26 -37.17
C ARG A 165 -13.62 -3.21 -36.27
N CYS A 166 -13.45 -2.87 -34.99
CA CYS A 166 -12.56 -3.62 -34.08
C CYS A 166 -13.23 -4.07 -32.78
N GLY A 167 -14.48 -3.68 -32.53
CA GLY A 167 -15.21 -4.04 -31.30
C GLY A 167 -14.73 -3.32 -30.03
N ALA A 168 -13.83 -2.35 -30.14
CA ALA A 168 -13.39 -1.54 -28.99
C ALA A 168 -14.50 -0.62 -28.48
N ILE A 169 -14.55 -0.37 -27.16
CA ILE A 169 -15.50 0.57 -26.55
C ILE A 169 -15.16 2.00 -27.00
N MET A 170 -16.16 2.70 -27.56
CA MET A 170 -16.09 4.10 -27.96
C MET A 170 -16.73 4.98 -26.88
N THR A 171 -16.03 6.04 -26.48
CA THR A 171 -16.56 7.11 -25.64
C THR A 171 -16.96 8.28 -26.52
N VAL A 172 -18.15 8.83 -26.29
CA VAL A 172 -18.54 10.11 -26.89
C VAL A 172 -17.68 11.20 -26.25
N VAL A 173 -16.89 11.89 -27.05
CA VAL A 173 -16.18 13.10 -26.64
C VAL A 173 -17.02 14.28 -27.07
N GLU A 174 -17.53 15.07 -26.13
CA GLU A 174 -18.05 16.40 -26.44
C GLU A 174 -16.86 17.27 -26.82
N ALA A 175 -16.65 17.44 -28.13
CA ALA A 175 -15.63 18.34 -28.63
C ALA A 175 -16.05 19.78 -28.28
N SER A 176 -15.33 20.43 -27.37
CA SER A 176 -15.25 21.90 -27.43
C SER A 176 -14.53 22.26 -28.74
N ASP A 177 -15.01 23.27 -29.46
CA ASP A 177 -14.59 23.66 -30.82
C ASP A 177 -13.09 24.01 -31.00
N LYS A 178 -12.24 23.79 -30.00
CA LYS A 178 -10.80 24.01 -30.08
C LYS A 178 -10.07 22.70 -29.78
N PRO A 179 -9.36 22.11 -30.77
CA PRO A 179 -8.44 21.02 -30.45
C PRO A 179 -7.38 21.54 -29.45
N PRO A 180 -6.93 20.71 -28.49
CA PRO A 180 -5.88 21.10 -27.58
C PRO A 180 -4.60 21.45 -28.36
N PRO A 181 -3.88 22.52 -27.98
CA PRO A 181 -2.63 22.87 -28.65
C PRO A 181 -1.61 21.73 -28.48
N TRP A 182 -1.02 21.31 -29.59
CA TRP A 182 0.07 20.34 -29.62
C TRP A 182 1.27 20.92 -28.87
N THR A 183 1.71 20.24 -27.81
CA THR A 183 3.08 20.35 -27.26
C THR A 183 3.78 19.03 -27.43
#